data_AF-A0A529M9A4-F1
#
_entry.id   AF-A0A529M9A4-F1
#
_cell.length_a   1.000
_cell.length_b   1.000
_cell.length_c   1.000
_cell.angle_alpha   90.00
_cell.angle_beta   90.00
_cell.angle_gamma   90.00
#
_symmetry.space_group_name_H-M   'P 1'
#
loop_
_entity.id
_entity.type
_entity.pdbx_description
1 polymer ?
#
loop_
_entity_poly.entity_id
_entity_poly.type
_entity_poly.pdbx_seq_one_letter_code
_entity_poly.pdbx_strand_id
1 'polypeptide(L)'
;MASPDRNETIAVNANIQALRAIAAYGVVIHHIIFSCDHYIGVGRAPMSINIGATGVEIFFVISGYIMSKTTDISGISPSRFIQNRLFRVVPSYWLLTLFAVAIVQTGFMLFGLHDISLEHFLCSLFLLPELDASGHILRPILFVGWTLEFEMVF
;
A
#
# COMPACT_ATOMS: atom_id res chain seq x y z
N MET A 1 -20.29 33.86 5.58
CA MET A 1 -19.19 32.97 5.18
C MET A 1 -19.48 32.57 3.74
N ALA A 2 -18.79 33.19 2.77
CA ALA A 2 -19.09 32.97 1.35
C ALA A 2 -18.72 31.54 0.95
N SER A 3 -19.65 30.82 0.30
CA SER A 3 -19.37 29.49 -0.24
C SER A 3 -18.30 29.63 -1.33
N PRO A 4 -17.21 28.84 -1.28
CA PRO A 4 -16.16 28.90 -2.30
C PRO A 4 -16.73 28.66 -3.70
N ASP A 5 -16.14 29.32 -4.71
CA ASP A 5 -16.52 29.16 -6.11
C ASP A 5 -16.34 27.68 -6.52
N ARG A 6 -17.32 27.16 -7.29
CA ARG A 6 -17.30 25.82 -7.86
C ARG A 6 -16.02 25.57 -8.67
N ASN A 7 -15.51 26.58 -9.37
CA ASN A 7 -14.28 26.47 -10.16
C ASN A 7 -13.03 26.37 -9.28
N GLU A 8 -12.99 27.11 -8.17
CA GLU A 8 -11.91 27.06 -7.20
C GLU A 8 -11.87 25.68 -6.50
N THR A 9 -13.04 25.13 -6.19
CA THR A 9 -13.17 23.78 -5.61
C THR A 9 -12.69 22.69 -6.58
N ILE A 10 -13.03 22.80 -7.88
CA ILE A 10 -12.58 21.85 -8.91
C ILE A 10 -11.06 21.95 -9.12
N ALA A 11 -10.51 23.16 -9.17
CA ALA A 11 -9.08 23.39 -9.36
C ALA A 11 -8.24 22.88 -8.17
N VAL A 12 -8.70 23.10 -6.93
CA VAL A 12 -8.06 22.56 -5.72
C VAL A 12 -8.07 21.03 -5.74
N ASN A 13 -9.19 20.42 -6.14
CA ASN A 13 -9.26 18.97 -6.29
C ASN A 13 -8.28 18.45 -7.36
N ALA A 14 -8.13 19.15 -8.49
CA ALA A 14 -7.19 18.76 -9.54
C ALA A 14 -5.72 18.85 -9.09
N ASN A 15 -5.33 19.93 -8.41
CA ASN A 15 -3.97 20.12 -7.90
C ASN A 15 -3.59 19.06 -6.86
N ILE A 16 -4.51 18.73 -5.96
CA ILE A 16 -4.28 17.70 -4.92
C ILE A 16 -4.20 16.30 -5.55
N GLN A 17 -5.01 16.01 -6.56
CA GLN A 17 -4.90 14.74 -7.31
C GLN A 17 -3.61 14.66 -8.12
N ALA A 18 -3.11 15.77 -8.67
CA ALA A 18 -1.81 15.83 -9.33
C ALA A 18 -0.67 15.55 -8.36
N LEU A 19 -0.71 16.12 -7.15
CA LEU A 19 0.25 15.80 -6.09
C LEU A 19 0.20 14.32 -5.69
N ARG A 20 -1.00 13.73 -5.59
CA ARG A 20 -1.18 12.30 -5.35
C ARG A 20 -0.53 11.45 -6.45
N ALA A 21 -0.69 11.83 -7.71
CA ALA A 21 -0.07 11.14 -8.84
C ALA A 21 1.45 11.22 -8.76
N ILE A 22 2.02 12.41 -8.51
CA ILE A 22 3.47 12.60 -8.33
C ILE A 22 4.01 11.73 -7.19
N ALA A 23 3.32 11.72 -6.04
CA ALA A 23 3.70 10.90 -4.90
C ALA A 23 3.68 9.40 -5.26
N ALA A 24 2.61 8.93 -5.93
CA ALA A 24 2.50 7.55 -6.38
C ALA A 24 3.63 7.15 -7.35
N TYR A 25 3.96 8.01 -8.32
CA TYR A 25 5.09 7.76 -9.22
C TYR A 25 6.43 7.72 -8.49
N GLY A 26 6.63 8.58 -7.48
CA GLY A 26 7.81 8.52 -6.61
C GLY A 26 7.97 7.16 -5.92
N VAL A 27 6.87 6.59 -5.41
CA VAL A 27 6.87 5.25 -4.78
C VAL A 27 7.22 4.15 -5.79
N VAL A 28 6.67 4.22 -7.00
CA VAL A 28 6.96 3.26 -8.09
C VAL A 28 8.41 3.34 -8.52
N ILE A 29 8.95 4.54 -8.76
CA ILE A 29 10.34 4.74 -9.15
C ILE A 29 11.27 4.20 -8.06
N HIS A 30 10.96 4.45 -6.78
CA HIS A 30 11.73 3.89 -5.67
C HIS A 30 11.77 2.36 -5.68
N HIS A 31 10.62 1.70 -5.87
CA HIS A 31 10.56 0.24 -5.94
C HIS A 31 11.31 -0.32 -7.16
N ILE A 32 11.26 0.37 -8.30
CA ILE A 32 12.02 0.00 -9.49
C ILE A 32 13.53 0.08 -9.21
N ILE A 33 14.01 1.20 -8.66
CA ILE A 33 15.43 1.40 -8.33
C ILE A 33 15.90 0.33 -7.33
N PHE A 34 15.14 0.11 -6.25
CA PHE A 34 15.45 -0.91 -5.25
C PHE A 34 15.50 -2.32 -5.85
N SER A 35 14.52 -2.66 -6.70
CA SER A 35 14.47 -3.97 -7.35
C SER A 35 15.62 -4.17 -8.34
N CYS A 36 15.97 -3.14 -9.11
CA CYS A 36 17.12 -3.19 -10.02
C CYS A 36 18.43 -3.37 -9.25
N ASP A 37 18.65 -2.66 -8.15
CA ASP A 37 19.86 -2.84 -7.33
C ASP A 37 19.91 -4.25 -6.72
N HIS A 38 18.80 -4.74 -6.16
CA HIS A 38 18.71 -6.03 -5.50
C HIS A 38 18.85 -7.24 -6.46
N TYR A 39 18.19 -7.19 -7.64
CA TYR A 39 18.11 -8.34 -8.55
C TYR A 39 19.06 -8.26 -9.76
N ILE A 40 19.41 -7.05 -10.21
CA ILE A 40 20.20 -6.85 -11.45
C ILE A 40 21.63 -6.38 -11.11
N GLY A 41 21.89 -5.94 -9.87
CA GLY A 41 23.22 -5.52 -9.44
C GLY A 41 23.72 -4.27 -10.16
N VAL A 42 22.80 -3.40 -10.59
CA VAL A 42 23.13 -2.12 -11.23
C VAL A 42 23.70 -1.19 -10.16
N GLY A 43 25.02 -1.28 -9.95
CA GLY A 43 25.72 -0.80 -8.77
C GLY A 43 25.14 0.46 -8.15
N ARG A 44 24.67 0.33 -6.91
CA ARG A 44 24.29 1.38 -5.94
C ARG A 44 24.34 2.77 -6.55
N ALA A 45 23.25 3.18 -7.21
CA ALA A 45 23.03 4.60 -7.41
C ALA A 45 23.17 5.24 -6.01
N PRO A 46 23.99 6.29 -5.82
CA PRO A 46 24.18 6.96 -4.53
C PRO A 46 22.91 7.72 -4.09
N MET A 47 21.76 7.33 -4.63
CA MET A 47 20.44 7.79 -4.26
C MET A 47 19.99 7.04 -3.01
N SER A 48 20.76 7.17 -1.93
CA SER A 48 20.30 7.02 -0.54
C SER A 48 19.32 8.15 -0.18
N ILE A 49 18.51 8.59 -1.14
CA ILE A 49 17.46 9.55 -0.88
C ILE A 49 16.24 8.69 -0.56
N ASN A 50 15.82 8.75 0.69
CA ASN A 50 14.58 8.17 1.23
C ASN A 50 13.30 8.73 0.56
N ILE A 51 13.38 9.19 -0.70
CA ILE A 51 12.25 9.70 -1.49
C ILE A 51 11.12 8.67 -1.54
N GLY A 52 11.44 7.37 -1.53
CA GLY A 52 10.44 6.31 -1.40
C GLY A 52 9.64 6.40 -0.11
N ALA A 53 10.32 6.44 1.04
CA ALA A 53 9.67 6.51 2.35
C ALA A 53 8.84 7.80 2.50
N THR A 54 9.40 8.95 2.12
CA THR A 54 8.68 10.24 2.16
C THR A 54 7.52 10.28 1.16
N GLY A 55 7.67 9.66 -0.02
CA GLY A 55 6.62 9.56 -1.03
C GLY A 55 5.42 8.74 -0.55
N VAL A 56 5.67 7.66 0.19
CA VAL A 56 4.63 6.83 0.82
C VAL A 56 3.83 7.65 1.83
N GLU A 57 4.51 8.37 2.74
CA GLU A 57 3.86 9.22 3.74
C GLU A 57 2.97 10.30 3.10
N ILE A 58 3.48 11.03 2.11
CA ILE A 58 2.73 12.06 1.38
C ILE A 58 1.53 11.45 0.65
N PHE A 59 1.72 10.30 -0.01
CA PHE A 59 0.64 9.61 -0.70
C PHE A 59 -0.50 9.22 0.26
N PHE A 60 -0.16 8.71 1.45
CA PHE A 60 -1.15 8.34 2.47
C PHE A 60 -1.91 9.55 3.00
N VAL A 61 -1.22 10.63 3.37
CA VAL A 61 -1.86 11.85 3.88
C VAL A 61 -2.82 12.45 2.85
N ILE A 62 -2.38 12.58 1.59
CA ILE A 62 -3.22 13.12 0.50
C ILE A 62 -4.42 12.20 0.22
N SER A 63 -4.20 10.89 0.20
CA SER A 63 -5.27 9.91 -0.04
C SER A 63 -6.32 9.95 1.07
N GLY A 64 -5.90 10.02 2.34
CA GLY A 64 -6.79 10.18 3.50
C GLY A 64 -7.60 11.47 3.44
N TYR A 65 -6.96 12.59 3.10
CA TYR A 65 -7.65 13.88 2.91
C TYR A 65 -8.74 13.81 1.83
N ILE A 66 -8.43 13.26 0.65
CA ILE A 66 -9.39 13.12 -0.46
C ILE A 66 -10.55 12.20 -0.05
N MET A 67 -10.26 11.07 0.61
CA MET A 67 -11.27 10.10 1.05
C MET A 67 -12.21 10.73 2.08
N SER A 68 -11.68 11.45 3.08
CA SER A 68 -12.48 12.16 4.07
C SER A 68 -13.39 13.20 3.42
N LYS A 69 -12.84 14.06 2.55
CA LYS A 69 -13.62 15.08 1.83
C LYS A 69 -14.71 14.49 0.95
N THR A 70 -14.40 13.41 0.23
CA THR A 70 -15.37 12.79 -0.68
C THR A 70 -16.48 12.07 0.09
N THR A 71 -16.15 11.46 1.24
CA THR A 71 -17.13 10.82 2.13
C THR A 71 -18.07 11.85 2.74
N ASP A 72 -17.54 13.01 3.17
CA ASP A 72 -18.32 14.13 3.70
C ASP A 72 -19.30 14.69 2.65
N ILE A 73 -18.83 14.91 1.42
CA ILE A 73 -19.66 15.40 0.31
C ILE A 73 -20.74 14.37 -0.10
N SER A 74 -20.40 13.08 -0.10
CA SER A 74 -21.32 12.02 -0.55
C SER A 74 -22.31 11.56 0.52
N GLY A 75 -22.14 11.98 1.78
CA GLY A 75 -23.02 11.59 2.89
C GLY A 75 -22.99 10.09 3.20
N ILE A 76 -21.94 9.37 2.80
CA ILE A 76 -21.82 7.93 3.02
C ILE A 76 -21.55 7.66 4.51
N SER A 77 -22.25 6.70 5.10
CA SER A 77 -21.98 6.31 6.49
C SER A 77 -20.58 5.70 6.62
N PRO A 78 -19.88 5.91 7.76
CA PRO A 78 -18.55 5.33 7.99
C PRO A 78 -18.51 3.81 7.78
N SER A 79 -19.58 3.11 8.19
CA SER A 79 -19.74 1.66 8.00
C SER A 79 -19.74 1.26 6.52
N ARG A 80 -20.42 2.02 5.67
CA ARG A 80 -20.52 1.75 4.24
C ARG A 80 -19.23 2.13 3.50
N PHE A 81 -18.53 3.15 3.97
CA PHE A 81 -17.18 3.48 3.49
C PHE A 81 -16.21 2.31 3.71
N ILE A 82 -16.17 1.76 4.93
CA ILE A 82 -15.33 0.60 5.26
C ILE A 82 -15.71 -0.62 4.42
N GLN A 83 -17.01 -0.93 4.31
CA GLN A 83 -17.47 -2.04 3.48
C GLN A 83 -17.02 -1.92 2.02
N ASN A 84 -17.21 -0.75 1.41
CA ASN A 84 -16.78 -0.50 0.03
C ASN A 84 -15.27 -0.70 -0.14
N ARG A 85 -14.47 -0.34 0.86
CA ARG A 85 -13.03 -0.55 0.84
C ARG A 85 -12.67 -2.02 0.98
N LEU A 86 -13.31 -2.75 1.90
CA LEU A 86 -13.08 -4.18 2.09
C LEU A 86 -13.39 -4.96 0.82
N PHE A 87 -14.55 -4.73 0.18
CA PHE A 87 -14.91 -5.39 -1.07
C PHE A 87 -13.99 -5.04 -2.25
N ARG A 88 -13.27 -3.92 -2.18
CA ARG A 88 -12.32 -3.53 -3.21
C ARG A 88 -10.92 -4.15 -2.97
N VAL A 89 -10.45 -4.13 -1.74
CA VAL A 89 -9.05 -4.46 -1.39
C VAL A 89 -8.88 -5.95 -1.08
N VAL A 90 -9.79 -6.52 -0.28
CA VAL A 90 -9.68 -7.89 0.24
C VAL A 90 -9.66 -8.93 -0.89
N PRO A 91 -10.55 -8.89 -1.91
CA PRO A 91 -10.54 -9.90 -2.96
C PRO A 91 -9.23 -9.92 -3.75
N SER A 92 -8.70 -8.76 -4.13
CA SER A 92 -7.43 -8.67 -4.85
C SER A 92 -6.26 -9.13 -3.99
N TYR A 93 -6.26 -8.79 -2.70
CA TYR A 93 -5.20 -9.19 -1.78
C TYR A 93 -5.18 -10.71 -1.60
N TRP A 94 -6.34 -11.32 -1.30
CA TRP A 94 -6.45 -12.77 -1.15
C TRP A 94 -6.04 -13.53 -2.41
N LEU A 95 -6.49 -13.08 -3.59
CA LEU A 95 -6.12 -13.71 -4.86
C LEU A 95 -4.60 -13.69 -5.08
N LEU A 96 -3.95 -12.54 -4.85
CA LEU A 96 -2.51 -12.42 -5.03
C LEU A 96 -1.73 -13.20 -3.97
N THR A 97 -2.19 -13.24 -2.72
CA THR A 97 -1.54 -14.01 -1.64
C THR A 97 -1.64 -15.51 -1.94
N LEU A 98 -2.82 -16.00 -2.33
CA LEU A 98 -3.02 -17.39 -2.74
C LEU A 98 -2.16 -17.74 -3.96
N PHE A 99 -2.07 -16.85 -4.94
CA PHE A 99 -1.24 -17.03 -6.12
C PHE A 99 0.25 -17.11 -5.76
N ALA A 100 0.74 -16.21 -4.90
CA ALA A 100 2.13 -16.23 -4.43
C ALA A 100 2.45 -17.55 -3.71
N VAL A 101 1.57 -18.00 -2.80
CA VAL A 101 1.72 -19.29 -2.12
C VAL A 101 1.71 -20.44 -3.11
N ALA A 102 0.78 -20.47 -4.07
CA ALA A 102 0.70 -21.52 -5.07
C ALA A 102 1.98 -21.64 -5.90
N ILE A 103 2.60 -20.51 -6.26
CA ILE A 103 3.90 -20.53 -6.97
C ILE A 103 5.01 -21.09 -6.07
N VAL A 104 5.10 -20.64 -4.82
CA VAL A 104 6.13 -21.14 -3.88
C VAL A 104 6.03 -22.65 -3.69
N GLN A 105 4.81 -23.21 -3.66
CA GLN A 105 4.58 -24.65 -3.57
C GLN A 105 5.06 -25.45 -4.79
N THR A 106 5.28 -24.81 -5.95
CA THR A 106 5.89 -25.47 -7.12
C THR A 106 7.41 -25.64 -7.00
N GLY A 107 8.02 -25.15 -5.90
CA GLY A 107 9.47 -25.11 -5.70
C GLY A 107 10.13 -23.88 -6.31
N PHE A 108 9.35 -22.96 -6.86
CA PHE A 108 9.85 -21.69 -7.40
C PHE A 108 10.03 -20.67 -6.27
N MET A 109 11.25 -20.16 -6.08
CA MET A 109 11.51 -19.10 -5.10
C MET A 109 11.02 -17.75 -5.62
N LEU A 110 9.89 -17.30 -5.09
CA LEU A 110 9.36 -15.97 -5.39
C LEU A 110 9.93 -14.96 -4.38
N PHE A 111 10.80 -14.04 -4.83
CA PHE A 111 11.32 -12.94 -4.00
C PHE A 111 11.94 -13.36 -2.64
N GLY A 112 12.56 -14.54 -2.57
CA GLY A 112 13.16 -15.06 -1.32
C GLY A 112 12.15 -15.64 -0.32
N LEU A 113 10.86 -15.74 -0.67
CA LEU A 113 9.87 -16.48 0.10
C LEU A 113 10.16 -17.98 0.00
N HIS A 114 10.44 -18.60 1.14
CA HIS A 114 10.54 -20.05 1.31
C HIS A 114 9.87 -20.44 2.63
N ASP A 115 9.49 -21.71 2.77
CA ASP A 115 9.00 -22.30 4.02
C ASP A 115 7.84 -21.54 4.68
N ILE A 116 6.79 -21.26 3.91
CA ILE A 116 5.57 -20.60 4.41
C ILE A 116 4.85 -21.55 5.39
N SER A 117 4.90 -21.21 6.69
CA SER A 117 4.11 -21.91 7.70
C SER A 117 2.62 -21.61 7.55
N LEU A 118 1.76 -22.54 8.02
CA LEU A 118 0.32 -22.32 7.99
C LEU A 118 -0.08 -21.10 8.84
N GLU A 119 0.60 -20.88 9.96
CA GLU A 119 0.41 -19.71 10.81
C GLU A 119 0.74 -18.41 10.05
N HIS A 120 1.91 -18.34 9.42
CA HIS A 120 2.33 -17.18 8.64
C HIS A 120 1.40 -16.88 7.46
N PHE A 121 0.89 -17.93 6.82
CA PHE A 121 -0.13 -17.80 5.78
C PHE A 121 -1.43 -17.20 6.31
N LEU A 122 -1.95 -17.69 7.43
CA LEU A 122 -3.20 -17.19 8.02
C LEU A 122 -3.03 -15.75 8.53
N CYS A 123 -1.93 -15.45 9.23
CA CYS A 123 -1.62 -14.10 9.69
C CYS A 123 -1.54 -13.13 8.51
N SER A 124 -0.82 -13.49 7.45
CA SER A 124 -0.78 -12.69 6.22
C SER A 124 -2.16 -12.52 5.60
N LEU A 125 -2.95 -13.59 5.46
CA LEU A 125 -4.27 -13.56 4.82
C LEU A 125 -5.27 -12.63 5.54
N PHE A 126 -5.19 -12.58 6.87
CA PHE A 126 -6.03 -11.73 7.72
C PHE A 126 -5.40 -10.38 8.07
N LEU A 127 -4.22 -10.05 7.52
CA LEU A 127 -3.47 -8.82 7.83
C LEU A 127 -3.23 -8.67 9.34
N LEU A 128 -2.87 -9.77 10.00
CA LEU A 128 -2.54 -9.80 11.42
C LEU A 128 -1.01 -9.71 11.60
N PRO A 129 -0.52 -8.83 12.48
CA PRO A 129 0.91 -8.71 12.73
C PRO A 129 1.43 -9.96 13.43
N GLU A 130 2.48 -10.55 12.87
CA GLU A 130 3.18 -11.71 13.42
C GLU A 130 4.57 -11.29 13.88
N LEU A 131 5.09 -11.92 14.94
CA LEU A 131 6.44 -11.69 15.45
C LEU A 131 7.31 -12.90 15.18
N ASP A 132 8.55 -12.67 14.73
CA ASP A 132 9.54 -13.72 14.65
C ASP A 132 10.00 -14.17 16.05
N ALA A 133 10.77 -15.27 16.11
CA ALA A 133 11.33 -15.77 17.36
C ALA A 133 12.26 -14.77 18.09
N SER A 134 12.67 -13.69 17.41
CA SER A 134 13.51 -12.62 17.94
C SER A 134 12.70 -11.39 18.38
N GLY A 135 11.36 -11.41 18.22
CA GLY A 135 10.45 -10.32 18.55
C GLY A 135 10.32 -9.23 17.48
N HIS A 136 10.81 -9.44 16.26
CA HIS A 136 10.61 -8.51 15.14
C HIS A 136 9.31 -8.78 14.40
N ILE A 137 8.67 -7.72 13.90
CA ILE A 137 7.47 -7.84 13.07
C ILE A 137 7.84 -8.52 11.74
N LEU A 138 7.24 -9.68 11.50
CA LEU A 138 7.33 -10.38 10.22
C LEU A 138 6.50 -9.66 9.18
N ARG A 139 7.07 -9.52 7.98
CA ARG A 139 6.36 -8.90 6.85
C ARG A 139 5.37 -9.92 6.27
N PRO A 140 4.19 -9.48 5.82
CA PRO A 140 3.26 -10.38 5.15
C PRO A 140 3.85 -10.98 3.87
N ILE A 141 3.35 -12.16 3.47
CA ILE A 141 3.75 -12.88 2.26
C ILE A 141 3.77 -11.95 1.03
N LEU A 142 2.72 -11.15 0.87
CA LEU A 142 2.77 -10.01 -0.05
C LEU A 142 3.34 -8.82 0.69
N PHE A 143 4.53 -8.37 0.28
CA PHE A 143 5.22 -7.24 0.91
C PHE A 143 4.28 -6.03 1.09
N VAL A 144 3.52 -5.62 0.07
CA VAL A 144 2.57 -4.49 0.13
C VAL A 144 1.52 -4.63 1.26
N GLY A 145 1.31 -5.84 1.78
CA GLY A 145 0.51 -6.09 2.99
C GLY A 145 0.92 -5.24 4.18
N TRP A 146 2.20 -4.89 4.32
CA TRP A 146 2.68 -4.05 5.43
C TRP A 146 2.00 -2.68 5.46
N THR A 147 1.69 -2.08 4.30
CA THR A 147 0.93 -0.82 4.27
C THR A 147 -0.56 -1.05 4.47
N LEU A 148 -1.09 -2.20 4.05
CA LEU A 148 -2.51 -2.53 4.18
C LEU A 148 -2.93 -2.73 5.63
N GLU A 149 -2.04 -3.28 6.47
CA GLU A 149 -2.23 -3.39 7.91
C GLU A 149 -2.46 -2.02 8.55
N PHE A 150 -1.63 -1.03 8.21
CA PHE A 150 -1.83 0.37 8.64
C PHE A 150 -3.05 0.99 7.96
N GLU A 151 -3.36 0.59 6.73
CA GLU A 151 -4.45 1.13 5.93
C GLU A 151 -5.84 0.82 6.49
N MET A 152 -6.00 -0.25 7.27
CA MET A 152 -7.26 -0.55 7.94
C MET A 152 -7.58 0.38 9.12
N VAL A 153 -6.62 1.20 9.58
CA VAL A 153 -6.78 2.08 10.76
C VAL A 153 -7.39 3.46 10.42
N PHE A 154 -7.35 3.90 9.15
CA PHE A 154 -7.82 5.22 8.72
C PHE A 154 -8.98 5.19 7.74
#